data_AF-A0AA39RD06-F1
#
_entry.id   AF-A0AA39RD06-F1
#
_cell.length_a   1.000
_cell.length_b   1.000
_cell.length_c   1.000
_cell.angle_alpha   90.00
_cell.angle_beta   90.00
_cell.angle_gamma   90.00
#
_symmetry.space_group_name_H-M   'P 1'
#
loop_
_entity.id
_entity.type
_entity.pdbx_description
1 polymer ?
#
loop_
_entity_poly.entity_id
_entity_poly.type
_entity_poly.pdbx_seq_one_letter_code
_entity_poly.pdbx_strand_id
1 'polypeptide(L)'
;MTNTVNAYFGAVILSPSTGIVLNNEMDDFSMPLNSTSKNLPPPAPANFIRPGKRPLSSMSPTIVLKDGKLKAVLGASGGANIIAGTTEVFLNHFALKMDPLSSVMVPRVYHQLIPNTVLYENWTAVSGDHFKVPADIRASLKKKGLV
;
A
#
# COMPACT_ATOMS: atom_id res chain seq x y z
N MET A 1 0.51 -5.75 13.74
CA MET A 1 1.06 -4.39 13.91
C MET A 1 1.70 -3.99 12.60
N THR A 2 1.57 -2.73 12.20
CA THR A 2 2.32 -2.16 11.08
C THR A 2 3.05 -0.92 11.61
N ASN A 3 4.37 -0.87 11.46
CA ASN A 3 5.20 0.29 11.79
C ASN A 3 6.24 0.46 10.69
N THR A 4 6.90 1.63 10.65
CA THR A 4 7.86 1.93 9.60
C THR A 4 8.83 3.04 10.03
N VAL A 5 9.91 3.20 9.24
CA VAL A 5 10.74 4.41 9.17
C VAL A 5 10.46 5.20 7.89
N ASN A 6 9.32 4.93 7.25
CA ASN A 6 8.88 5.29 5.90
C ASN A 6 9.65 4.57 4.78
N ALA A 7 10.63 5.21 4.13
CA ALA A 7 11.39 4.61 3.03
C ALA A 7 12.35 3.50 3.53
N TYR A 8 12.96 2.75 2.61
CA TYR A 8 14.03 1.82 2.98
C TYR A 8 15.17 2.58 3.68
N PHE A 9 15.47 2.18 4.92
CA PHE A 9 16.42 2.87 5.81
C PHE A 9 16.03 4.32 6.17
N GLY A 10 14.76 4.69 6.04
CA GLY A 10 14.20 5.98 6.44
C GLY A 10 14.91 7.17 5.82
N ALA A 11 15.41 8.08 6.66
CA ALA A 11 16.18 9.24 6.23
C ALA A 11 17.63 8.90 5.80
N VAL A 12 18.03 7.63 5.89
CA VAL A 12 19.41 7.16 5.65
C VAL A 12 20.41 7.83 6.61
N ILE A 13 19.92 8.25 7.78
CA ILE A 13 20.70 8.85 8.86
C ILE A 13 20.68 7.91 10.05
N LEU A 14 21.86 7.43 10.42
CA LEU A 14 22.08 6.65 11.63
C LEU A 14 22.56 7.60 12.74
N SER A 15 21.89 7.58 13.89
CA SER A 15 22.36 8.31 15.06
C SER A 15 23.70 7.72 15.56
N PRO A 16 24.79 8.50 15.63
CA PRO A 16 26.10 7.98 16.03
C PRO A 16 26.16 7.61 17.52
N SER A 17 25.29 8.19 18.35
CA SER A 17 25.24 7.90 19.79
C SER A 17 24.35 6.71 20.14
N THR A 18 23.29 6.45 19.36
CA THR A 18 22.30 5.41 19.69
C THR A 18 22.29 4.23 18.72
N GLY A 19 22.86 4.38 17.52
CA GLY A 19 22.78 3.37 16.46
C GLY A 19 21.37 3.20 15.88
N ILE A 20 20.45 4.13 16.14
CA ILE A 20 19.06 4.08 15.62
C ILE A 20 18.98 4.87 14.31
N VAL A 21 18.32 4.27 13.30
CA VAL A 21 18.01 4.93 12.02
C VAL A 21 16.84 5.90 12.20
N LEU A 22 16.98 7.11 11.69
CA LEU A 22 15.92 8.11 11.69
C LEU A 22 14.92 7.85 10.57
N ASN A 23 13.63 8.04 10.85
CA ASN A 23 12.59 7.99 9.84
C ASN A 23 12.66 9.22 8.91
N ASN A 24 12.08 9.09 7.72
CA ASN A 24 11.73 10.21 6.84
C ASN A 24 10.20 10.37 6.72
N GLU A 25 9.46 10.22 7.81
CA GLU A 25 7.98 10.24 7.83
C GLU A 25 7.40 11.63 7.48
N MET A 26 8.22 12.68 7.55
CA MET A 26 7.80 14.02 7.12
C MET A 26 7.39 14.07 5.64
N ASP A 27 7.84 13.11 4.82
CA ASP A 27 7.48 12.95 3.41
C ASP A 27 6.00 12.57 3.20
N ASP A 28 5.36 11.95 4.21
CA ASP A 28 3.93 11.58 4.14
C ASP A 28 2.99 12.80 4.29
N PHE A 29 3.50 13.97 4.65
CA PHE A 29 2.71 15.19 4.59
C PHE A 29 2.51 15.65 3.15
N SER A 30 1.33 16.20 2.87
CA SER A 30 1.12 16.89 1.62
C SER A 30 1.79 18.27 1.66
N MET A 31 2.35 18.69 0.53
CA MET A 31 2.94 20.01 0.36
C MET A 31 2.00 20.92 -0.44
N PRO A 32 1.91 22.21 -0.11
CA PRO A 32 1.19 23.21 -0.90
C PRO A 32 1.99 23.50 -2.19
N LEU A 33 1.94 22.58 -3.14
CA LEU A 33 2.55 22.73 -4.46
C LEU A 33 1.49 23.18 -5.46
N ASN A 34 1.82 24.15 -6.30
CA ASN A 34 1.03 24.45 -7.50
C ASN A 34 1.35 23.40 -8.58
N SER A 35 0.93 22.15 -8.36
CA SER A 35 1.03 21.11 -9.39
C SER A 35 -0.07 21.31 -10.42
N THR A 36 0.30 21.63 -11.65
CA THR A 36 -0.59 21.59 -12.83
C THR A 36 -0.62 20.21 -13.49
N SER A 37 0.14 19.25 -12.95
CA SER A 37 0.21 17.90 -13.49
C SER A 37 -1.05 17.11 -13.15
N LYS A 38 -1.82 16.74 -14.19
CA LYS A 38 -3.00 15.86 -14.06
C LYS A 38 -2.66 14.43 -13.61
N ASN A 39 -1.37 14.07 -13.61
CA ASN A 39 -0.90 12.73 -13.25
C ASN A 39 -0.40 12.63 -11.81
N LEU A 40 -0.45 13.71 -11.04
CA LEU A 40 -0.11 13.71 -9.63
C LEU A 40 -1.37 13.96 -8.79
N PRO A 41 -1.51 13.29 -7.62
CA PRO A 41 -2.56 13.65 -6.68
C PRO A 41 -2.50 15.15 -6.35
N PRO A 42 -3.65 15.84 -6.29
CA PRO A 42 -3.67 17.25 -5.92
C PRO A 42 -3.18 17.41 -4.47
N PRO A 43 -2.66 18.60 -4.10
CA PRO A 43 -2.38 18.91 -2.71
C PRO A 43 -3.58 18.63 -1.82
N ALA A 44 -3.34 18.07 -0.64
CA ALA A 44 -4.35 17.76 0.35
C ALA A 44 -4.16 18.70 1.56
N PRO A 45 -4.87 19.85 1.63
CA PRO A 45 -4.71 20.81 2.71
C PRO A 45 -4.92 20.22 4.11
N ALA A 46 -5.83 19.25 4.22
CA ALA A 46 -6.07 18.49 5.44
C ALA A 46 -4.82 17.74 5.95
N ASN A 47 -3.84 17.46 5.08
CA ASN A 47 -2.57 16.81 5.38
C ASN A 47 -1.36 17.75 5.19
N PHE A 48 -1.53 19.07 5.25
CA PHE A 48 -0.36 19.98 5.28
C PHE A 48 0.37 19.95 6.62
N ILE A 49 1.69 20.18 6.57
CA ILE A 49 2.58 20.21 7.73
C ILE A 49 2.13 21.28 8.73
N ARG A 50 2.05 20.91 10.01
CA ARG A 50 1.86 21.84 11.14
C ARG A 50 2.61 21.30 12.38
N PRO A 51 3.13 22.17 13.26
CA PRO A 51 3.76 21.72 14.50
C PRO A 51 2.83 20.80 15.32
N GLY A 52 3.38 19.70 15.84
CA GLY A 52 2.64 18.71 16.64
C GLY A 52 1.64 17.84 15.87
N LYS A 53 1.45 18.08 14.57
CA LYS A 53 0.58 17.25 13.72
C LYS A 53 1.28 15.94 13.34
N ARG A 54 0.50 14.87 13.17
CA ARG A 54 0.97 13.59 12.62
C ARG A 54 0.69 13.55 11.11
N PRO A 55 1.65 13.08 10.29
CA PRO A 55 1.40 12.87 8.86
C PRO A 55 0.33 11.79 8.66
N LEU A 56 -0.44 11.92 7.58
CA LEU A 56 -1.42 10.91 7.17
C LEU A 56 -0.69 9.65 6.73
N SER A 57 -1.14 8.49 7.19
CA SER A 57 -0.59 7.20 6.77
C SER A 57 -1.64 6.35 6.06
N SER A 58 -1.18 5.52 5.12
CA SER A 58 -1.98 4.47 4.47
C SER A 58 -1.99 3.15 5.26
N MET A 59 -1.22 3.06 6.36
CA MET A 59 -1.14 1.84 7.17
C MET A 59 -2.53 1.38 7.64
N SER A 60 -2.86 0.12 7.33
CA SER A 60 -4.18 -0.47 7.58
C SER A 60 -4.11 -1.78 8.39
N PRO A 61 -3.49 -1.82 9.58
CA PRO A 61 -3.50 -3.00 10.43
C PRO A 61 -4.95 -3.37 10.81
N THR A 62 -5.41 -4.55 10.43
CA THR A 62 -6.83 -4.91 10.47
C THR A 62 -7.06 -6.19 11.27
N ILE A 63 -8.06 -6.18 12.15
CA ILE A 63 -8.52 -7.37 12.90
C ILE A 63 -9.94 -7.68 12.46
N VAL A 64 -10.19 -8.92 12.06
CA VAL A 64 -11.50 -9.40 11.64
C VAL A 64 -12.07 -10.31 12.70
N LEU A 65 -13.26 -9.97 13.18
CA LEU A 65 -14.03 -10.76 14.12
C LEU A 65 -15.25 -11.36 13.42
N LYS A 66 -15.65 -12.56 13.83
CA LYS A 66 -16.96 -13.15 13.50
C LYS A 66 -17.56 -13.71 14.77
N ASP A 67 -18.79 -13.30 15.07
CA ASP A 67 -19.52 -13.70 16.27
C ASP A 67 -18.71 -13.41 17.55
N GLY A 68 -18.07 -12.23 17.60
CA GLY A 68 -17.20 -11.81 18.71
C GLY A 68 -15.88 -12.56 18.83
N LYS A 69 -15.60 -13.53 17.96
CA LYS A 69 -14.36 -14.34 17.99
C LYS A 69 -13.41 -13.92 16.89
N LEU A 70 -12.11 -13.90 17.21
CA LEU A 70 -11.05 -13.63 16.24
C LEU A 70 -11.14 -14.60 15.05
N LYS A 71 -11.07 -14.06 13.83
CA LYS A 71 -11.02 -14.83 12.59
C LYS A 71 -9.78 -14.57 11.75
N ALA A 72 -9.34 -13.33 11.66
CA ALA A 72 -8.11 -13.01 10.95
C ALA A 72 -7.45 -11.75 11.52
N VAL A 73 -6.14 -11.67 11.33
CA VAL A 73 -5.34 -10.46 11.53
C VAL A 73 -4.62 -10.22 10.21
N LEU A 74 -4.79 -9.04 9.64
CA LEU A 74 -4.33 -8.68 8.30
C LEU A 74 -3.50 -7.40 8.36
N GLY A 75 -2.61 -7.24 7.39
CA GLY A 75 -1.84 -6.03 7.18
C GLY A 75 -0.94 -6.16 5.95
N ALA A 76 -0.40 -5.04 5.50
CA ALA A 76 0.52 -4.97 4.37
C ALA A 76 1.56 -3.84 4.57
N SER A 77 2.56 -3.84 3.70
CA SER A 77 3.51 -2.73 3.46
C SER A 77 3.38 -2.26 1.99
N GLY A 78 3.99 -1.12 1.65
CA GLY A 78 3.98 -0.60 0.27
C GLY A 78 3.37 0.80 0.09
N GLY A 79 3.42 1.65 1.12
CA GLY A 79 2.95 3.03 1.05
C GLY A 79 1.46 3.12 0.70
N ALA A 80 1.12 3.90 -0.34
CA ALA A 80 -0.26 4.07 -0.80
C ALA A 80 -0.96 2.76 -1.19
N ASN A 81 -0.22 1.71 -1.51
CA ASN A 81 -0.78 0.40 -1.88
C ASN A 81 -1.21 -0.46 -0.69
N ILE A 82 -0.92 -0.06 0.57
CA ILE A 82 -1.26 -0.85 1.77
C ILE A 82 -2.77 -1.09 1.87
N ILE A 83 -3.58 -0.08 1.57
CA ILE A 83 -5.05 -0.16 1.66
C ILE A 83 -5.57 -1.23 0.70
N ALA A 84 -5.15 -1.16 -0.58
CA ALA A 84 -5.52 -2.13 -1.60
C ALA A 84 -5.03 -3.53 -1.26
N GLY A 85 -3.74 -3.69 -0.94
CA GLY A 85 -3.17 -5.00 -0.63
C GLY A 85 -3.83 -5.69 0.58
N THR A 86 -4.15 -4.93 1.63
CA THR A 86 -4.88 -5.47 2.79
C THR A 86 -6.32 -5.86 2.42
N THR A 87 -6.98 -5.04 1.61
CA THR A 87 -8.36 -5.28 1.15
C THR A 87 -8.45 -6.50 0.23
N GLU A 88 -7.51 -6.65 -0.72
CA GLU A 88 -7.46 -7.78 -1.63
C GLU A 88 -7.28 -9.10 -0.86
N VAL A 89 -6.36 -9.16 0.12
CA VAL A 89 -6.19 -10.35 0.97
C VAL A 89 -7.47 -10.67 1.75
N PHE A 90 -8.15 -9.64 2.29
CA PHE A 90 -9.45 -9.82 2.95
C PHE A 90 -10.48 -10.43 1.99
N LEU A 91 -10.62 -9.89 0.78
CA LEU A 91 -11.57 -10.37 -0.23
C LEU A 91 -11.22 -11.79 -0.69
N ASN A 92 -9.95 -12.08 -0.95
CA ASN A 92 -9.48 -13.40 -1.35
C ASN A 92 -9.87 -14.46 -0.30
N HIS A 93 -9.60 -14.17 0.97
CA HIS A 93 -9.90 -15.11 2.04
C HIS A 93 -11.40 -15.25 2.31
N PHE A 94 -12.11 -14.14 2.50
CA PHE A 94 -13.48 -14.17 2.99
C PHE A 94 -14.53 -14.23 1.89
N ALA A 95 -14.31 -13.58 0.75
CA ALA A 95 -15.24 -13.59 -0.39
C ALA A 95 -14.94 -14.75 -1.34
N LEU A 96 -13.67 -14.93 -1.73
CA LEU A 96 -13.26 -15.98 -2.68
C LEU A 96 -12.92 -17.32 -2.03
N LYS A 97 -13.00 -17.39 -0.68
CA LYS A 97 -12.82 -18.62 0.10
C LYS A 97 -11.45 -19.27 -0.08
N MET A 98 -10.43 -18.49 -0.41
CA MET A 98 -9.06 -18.97 -0.49
C MET A 98 -8.51 -19.25 0.91
N ASP A 99 -7.59 -20.20 1.04
CA ASP A 99 -6.83 -20.36 2.27
C ASP A 99 -5.94 -19.12 2.53
N PRO A 100 -5.47 -18.90 3.77
CA PRO A 100 -4.70 -17.70 4.10
C PRO A 100 -3.44 -17.49 3.27
N LEU A 101 -2.70 -18.56 2.95
CA LEU A 101 -1.45 -18.43 2.19
C LEU A 101 -1.76 -18.07 0.74
N SER A 102 -2.68 -18.80 0.11
CA SER A 102 -3.11 -18.49 -1.26
C SER A 102 -3.66 -17.06 -1.38
N SER A 103 -4.39 -16.59 -0.36
CA SER A 103 -4.94 -15.22 -0.33
C SER A 103 -3.86 -14.13 -0.40
N VAL A 104 -2.66 -14.41 0.12
CA VAL A 104 -1.51 -13.52 0.11
C VAL A 104 -0.68 -13.67 -1.16
N MET A 105 -0.58 -14.90 -1.69
CA MET A 105 0.29 -15.29 -2.79
C MET A 105 -0.29 -15.01 -4.19
N VAL A 106 -1.60 -14.79 -4.31
CA VAL A 106 -2.17 -14.38 -5.59
C VAL A 106 -1.70 -12.96 -5.96
N PRO A 107 -1.41 -12.70 -7.25
CA PRO A 107 -0.91 -11.40 -7.70
C PRO A 107 -1.97 -10.30 -7.56
N ARG A 108 -1.53 -9.09 -7.22
CA ARG A 108 -2.41 -7.96 -6.86
C ARG A 108 -2.60 -6.94 -7.97
N VAL A 109 -3.67 -6.15 -7.82
CA VAL A 109 -4.05 -5.05 -8.72
C VAL A 109 -4.30 -3.78 -7.89
N TYR A 110 -3.67 -2.67 -8.29
CA TYR A 110 -3.71 -1.39 -7.58
C TYR A 110 -4.30 -0.28 -8.45
N HIS A 111 -5.05 0.63 -7.82
CA HIS A 111 -5.52 1.87 -8.44
C HIS A 111 -5.60 2.96 -7.38
N GLN A 112 -5.00 4.13 -7.62
CA GLN A 112 -4.88 5.22 -6.65
C GLN A 112 -5.76 6.43 -6.98
N LEU A 113 -6.75 6.24 -7.87
CA LEU A 113 -7.61 7.28 -8.47
C LEU A 113 -6.85 8.22 -9.41
N ILE A 114 -5.74 8.79 -8.96
CA ILE A 114 -4.88 9.67 -9.74
C ILE A 114 -3.44 9.12 -9.67
N PRO A 115 -2.78 8.85 -10.82
CA PRO A 115 -3.36 8.87 -12.17
C PRO A 115 -4.44 7.78 -12.35
N ASN A 116 -5.32 7.97 -13.33
CA ASN A 116 -6.36 6.99 -13.68
C ASN A 116 -5.75 5.83 -14.47
N THR A 117 -4.98 4.99 -13.77
CA THR A 117 -4.17 3.90 -14.32
C THR A 117 -4.26 2.71 -13.39
N VAL A 118 -4.46 1.52 -13.96
CA VAL A 118 -4.46 0.28 -13.18
C VAL A 118 -3.06 -0.30 -13.18
N LEU A 119 -2.44 -0.33 -12.01
CA LEU A 119 -1.18 -1.03 -11.79
C LEU A 119 -1.49 -2.48 -11.43
N TYR A 120 -0.62 -3.40 -11.83
CA TYR A 120 -0.75 -4.80 -11.45
C TYR A 120 0.62 -5.45 -11.35
N GLU A 121 0.70 -6.50 -10.54
CA GLU A 121 1.96 -7.18 -10.29
C GLU A 121 2.46 -7.95 -11.52
N ASN A 122 3.76 -7.81 -11.76
CA ASN A 122 4.56 -8.57 -12.71
C ASN A 122 6.02 -8.50 -12.23
N TRP A 123 6.34 -9.19 -11.15
CA TRP A 123 7.65 -9.11 -10.50
C TRP A 123 8.06 -10.46 -9.92
N THR A 124 9.36 -10.62 -9.72
CA THR A 124 9.96 -11.80 -9.09
C THR A 124 10.51 -11.40 -7.74
N ALA A 125 10.06 -12.08 -6.69
CA ALA A 125 10.56 -11.86 -5.34
C ALA A 125 11.99 -12.39 -5.20
N VAL A 126 12.69 -11.96 -4.14
CA VAL A 126 14.06 -12.42 -3.82
C VAL A 126 14.11 -13.94 -3.60
N SER A 127 13.00 -14.55 -3.16
CA SER A 127 12.85 -16.00 -3.04
C SER A 127 12.82 -16.74 -4.39
N GLY A 128 12.65 -16.03 -5.50
CA GLY A 128 12.46 -16.59 -6.84
C GLY A 128 10.99 -16.75 -7.25
N ASP A 129 10.04 -16.51 -6.34
CA ASP A 129 8.61 -16.57 -6.66
C ASP A 129 8.22 -15.48 -7.66
N HIS A 130 7.50 -15.85 -8.72
CA HIS A 130 7.05 -14.92 -9.75
C HIS A 130 5.55 -14.62 -9.61
N PHE A 131 5.23 -13.36 -9.33
CA PHE A 131 3.87 -12.87 -9.18
C PHE A 131 3.47 -12.09 -10.41
N LYS A 132 2.49 -12.62 -11.14
CA LYS A 132 2.03 -12.01 -12.39
C LYS A 132 0.55 -12.18 -12.58
N VAL A 133 -0.15 -11.06 -12.76
CA VAL A 133 -1.58 -11.09 -13.09
C VAL A 133 -1.78 -11.81 -14.44
N PRO A 134 -2.70 -12.80 -14.51
CA PRO A 134 -3.00 -13.57 -15.72
C PRO A 134 -3.25 -12.72 -16.97
N ALA A 135 -2.85 -13.24 -18.14
CA ALA A 135 -2.90 -12.49 -19.40
C ALA A 135 -4.32 -12.15 -19.86
N ASP A 136 -5.27 -13.05 -19.61
CA ASP A 136 -6.70 -12.87 -19.86
C ASP A 136 -7.31 -11.75 -19.01
N ILE A 137 -6.96 -11.69 -17.71
CA ILE A 137 -7.36 -10.59 -16.83
C ILE A 137 -6.82 -9.26 -17.34
N ARG A 138 -5.53 -9.20 -17.70
CA ARG A 138 -4.91 -7.97 -18.26
C ARG A 138 -5.56 -7.54 -19.57
N ALA A 139 -5.91 -8.49 -20.45
CA ALA A 139 -6.63 -8.20 -21.69
C ALA A 139 -8.04 -7.67 -21.40
N SER A 140 -8.73 -8.24 -20.42
CA SER A 140 -10.06 -7.80 -19.97
C SER A 140 -10.04 -6.37 -19.42
N LEU A 141 -9.06 -6.02 -18.60
CA LEU A 141 -8.86 -4.66 -18.07
C LEU A 141 -8.66 -3.66 -19.22
N LYS A 142 -7.78 -3.96 -20.17
CA LYS A 142 -7.54 -3.12 -21.36
C LYS A 142 -8.81 -2.91 -22.19
N LYS A 143 -9.60 -3.97 -22.40
CA LYS A 143 -10.87 -3.89 -23.14
C LYS A 143 -11.88 -2.96 -22.45
N LYS A 144 -11.80 -2.82 -21.12
CA LYS A 144 -12.63 -1.90 -20.33
C LYS A 144 -12.09 -0.46 -20.29
N GLY A 145 -11.03 -0.16 -21.06
CA GLY A 145 -10.42 1.17 -21.10
C GLY A 145 -9.52 1.47 -19.90
N LEU A 146 -9.19 0.46 -19.09
CA LEU A 146 -8.23 0.58 -18.00
C LEU A 146 -6.85 0.30 -18.58
N VAL A 147 -6.05 1.37 -18.65
CA VAL A 147 -4.66 1.34 -19.15
C VAL A 147 -3.70 1.23 -17.97
#